data_AF-A0A0M9Y9K0-F1
#
_entry.id   AF-A0A0M9Y9K0-F1
#
_cell.length_a   1.000
_cell.length_b   1.000
_cell.length_c   1.000
_cell.angle_alpha   90.00
_cell.angle_beta   90.00
_cell.angle_gamma   90.00
#
_symmetry.space_group_name_H-M   'P 1'
#
loop_
_entity.id
_entity.type
_entity.pdbx_description
1 polymer ?
#
loop_
_entity_poly.entity_id
_entity_poly.type
_entity_poly.pdbx_seq_one_letter_code
_entity_poly.pdbx_strand_id
1 'polypeptide(L)'
;MGTPRRGALGRLVPVLLGSAVAAAGLLPVLSAAPASASSTAAAFPTDTFTIAFQANTTNLWESGGTAPGSLNTGLGMMRGTSPSTALGGCNGSGGETAFQANTTDLWMITGNGHTVNTGLGMMRGTSPSISSVCQGRDTSVYWTAFQANTTNLWVTGNGHTLNTGLGMMPGTSPSVVAHYDSAGHIEYDVAFQANNGDLWRYNSETGRGTDLHLGMMRGTSPSISSTGGPDVEIAFQANTGDLWITPGTTVGTDLHLGMMRGTSPSITRNYNNKSHFGIAFQANTGNLWITPGTTAGTDLHLGMMRGTSPSYAVSGSGVPGIAFQANTGALWITQDKPAGGVSTGLGMAPGTSPSIMAQSFTPSDGGTTRTTSGEPTVGKLYYHLGPVHWNCTGTVIGPDIVATAGHCIYNSTNHAFGGPPGIWVNAPTPDKFVPNDNSSGPHAAWSVQSIGYVTKHWHDDHAPDADFGVYVIKPRSDGAHIGNVAGIHKWKTSQGVNVASTPTYTIGYPHDYKDPRACNAPATRFNGDNSQLELNCTFADGGSGGPLSDSTGTAYASIGGFQQGGVNPFPSYGVVWNSAFAGLVAYAEGGGNTVAGVGSAAPVSVTAAAH
;
A
#
# COMPACT_ATOMS: atom_id res chain seq x y z
N MET A 1 -22.18 -83.24 -3.31
CA MET A 1 -21.75 -83.53 -4.70
C MET A 1 -20.48 -82.73 -4.99
N GLY A 2 -19.54 -83.27 -5.77
CA GLY A 2 -18.45 -82.50 -6.43
C GLY A 2 -17.39 -81.83 -5.55
N THR A 3 -16.29 -82.54 -5.26
CA THR A 3 -15.07 -82.01 -4.62
C THR A 3 -14.08 -81.32 -5.60
N PRO A 4 -13.11 -80.52 -5.10
CA PRO A 4 -12.24 -79.63 -5.91
C PRO A 4 -10.84 -80.24 -6.21
N ARG A 5 -9.95 -79.47 -6.89
CA ARG A 5 -8.43 -79.51 -6.97
C ARG A 5 -7.97 -78.73 -8.24
N ARG A 6 -6.73 -78.25 -8.49
CA ARG A 6 -5.37 -78.15 -7.88
C ARG A 6 -4.64 -76.96 -8.57
N GLY A 7 -3.61 -76.28 -8.04
CA GLY A 7 -2.17 -76.68 -7.98
C GLY A 7 -1.46 -76.62 -9.36
N ALA A 8 -0.21 -76.17 -9.57
CA ALA A 8 0.88 -75.70 -8.68
C ALA A 8 2.00 -74.94 -9.48
N LEU A 9 3.15 -74.63 -8.86
CA LEU A 9 4.31 -73.86 -9.40
C LEU A 9 5.14 -74.59 -10.49
N GLY A 10 5.91 -73.86 -11.32
CA GLY A 10 6.91 -74.46 -12.24
C GLY A 10 7.89 -73.50 -12.98
N ARG A 11 9.19 -73.64 -12.69
CA ARG A 11 10.43 -72.97 -13.17
C ARG A 11 10.78 -72.87 -14.69
N LEU A 12 11.26 -71.67 -15.12
CA LEU A 12 12.59 -71.31 -15.71
C LEU A 12 13.26 -71.98 -16.98
N VAL A 13 13.66 -71.11 -17.95
CA VAL A 13 14.76 -71.13 -18.99
C VAL A 13 14.85 -72.24 -20.09
N PRO A 14 15.70 -72.11 -21.17
CA PRO A 14 15.95 -71.00 -22.12
C PRO A 14 15.93 -71.46 -23.62
N VAL A 15 15.99 -70.55 -24.61
CA VAL A 15 16.53 -70.84 -25.97
C VAL A 15 17.30 -69.62 -26.54
N LEU A 16 18.35 -69.88 -27.33
CA LEU A 16 19.26 -68.91 -27.97
C LEU A 16 18.95 -68.83 -29.50
N LEU A 17 19.71 -68.28 -30.45
CA LEU A 17 21.06 -67.66 -30.53
C LEU A 17 21.07 -66.81 -31.83
N GLY A 18 21.75 -65.65 -31.87
CA GLY A 18 21.85 -64.88 -33.12
C GLY A 18 22.79 -63.67 -33.05
N SER A 19 24.08 -63.87 -33.33
CA SER A 19 25.08 -62.78 -33.36
C SER A 19 26.09 -63.01 -34.50
N ALA A 20 26.19 -62.05 -35.42
CA ALA A 20 27.19 -61.88 -36.50
C ALA A 20 26.76 -60.63 -37.33
N VAL A 21 27.59 -59.71 -37.85
CA VAL A 21 29.06 -59.58 -37.99
C VAL A 21 29.46 -58.11 -37.75
N ALA A 22 30.72 -57.85 -37.40
CA ALA A 22 31.37 -56.53 -37.33
C ALA A 22 31.71 -55.97 -38.75
N ALA A 23 32.34 -54.80 -39.02
CA ALA A 23 32.78 -53.60 -38.28
C ALA A 23 33.13 -52.51 -39.34
N ALA A 24 33.12 -51.21 -38.98
CA ALA A 24 34.10 -50.20 -39.42
C ALA A 24 33.76 -48.77 -38.94
N GLY A 25 34.78 -47.97 -38.58
CA GLY A 25 34.72 -46.50 -38.59
C GLY A 25 34.61 -45.80 -37.22
N LEU A 26 35.75 -45.42 -36.63
CA LEU A 26 35.79 -44.46 -35.51
C LEU A 26 35.77 -43.01 -36.01
N LEU A 27 34.95 -42.16 -35.38
CA LEU A 27 35.19 -40.72 -35.19
C LEU A 27 34.71 -40.33 -33.77
N PRO A 28 35.32 -39.34 -33.11
CA PRO A 28 35.12 -39.10 -31.67
C PRO A 28 33.82 -38.35 -31.38
N VAL A 29 33.03 -38.86 -30.44
CA VAL A 29 31.92 -38.13 -29.84
C VAL A 29 32.49 -37.22 -28.74
N LEU A 30 32.36 -35.91 -28.89
CA LEU A 30 32.64 -34.97 -27.79
C LEU A 30 31.67 -35.24 -26.63
N SER A 31 32.20 -35.28 -25.42
CA SER A 31 31.40 -35.38 -24.20
C SER A 31 30.56 -34.12 -24.01
N ALA A 32 29.26 -34.20 -24.24
CA ALA A 32 28.32 -33.22 -23.72
C ALA A 32 28.25 -33.39 -22.19
N ALA A 33 28.64 -32.35 -21.45
CA ALA A 33 28.42 -32.29 -20.01
C ALA A 33 26.91 -32.36 -19.71
N PRO A 34 26.48 -32.93 -18.57
CA PRO A 34 25.08 -32.94 -18.20
C PRO A 34 24.60 -31.49 -18.05
N ALA A 35 23.60 -31.11 -18.85
CA ALA A 35 22.97 -29.81 -18.72
C ALA A 35 22.31 -29.73 -17.34
N SER A 36 22.92 -28.97 -16.43
CA SER A 36 22.33 -28.61 -15.16
C SER A 36 21.12 -27.74 -15.43
N ALA A 37 19.94 -28.36 -15.46
CA ALA A 37 18.66 -27.67 -15.50
C ALA A 37 18.48 -26.92 -14.17
N SER A 38 19.05 -25.72 -14.10
CA SER A 38 18.75 -24.75 -13.05
C SER A 38 17.31 -24.30 -13.26
N SER A 39 16.37 -25.01 -12.64
CA SER A 39 15.00 -24.55 -12.50
C SER A 39 15.03 -23.32 -11.59
N THR A 40 15.18 -22.15 -12.19
CA THR A 40 14.97 -20.87 -11.50
C THR A 40 13.55 -20.90 -10.95
N ALA A 41 13.42 -20.95 -9.62
CA ALA A 41 12.13 -20.76 -8.97
C ALA A 41 11.53 -19.44 -9.47
N ALA A 42 10.27 -19.46 -9.89
CA ALA A 42 9.58 -18.23 -10.28
C ALA A 42 9.64 -17.26 -9.09
N ALA A 43 10.03 -16.01 -9.34
CA ALA A 43 10.12 -15.01 -8.29
C ALA A 43 8.77 -14.89 -7.58
N PHE A 44 8.80 -14.82 -6.25
CA PHE A 44 7.60 -14.57 -5.46
C PHE A 44 6.96 -13.25 -5.94
N PRO A 45 5.64 -13.20 -6.21
CA PRO A 45 4.98 -11.96 -6.62
C PRO A 45 4.84 -11.05 -5.39
N THR A 46 5.87 -10.26 -5.14
CA THR A 46 5.96 -9.34 -4.00
C THR A 46 4.88 -8.27 -4.05
N ASP A 47 4.57 -7.84 -5.27
CA ASP A 47 3.61 -6.79 -5.62
C ASP A 47 2.14 -7.28 -5.51
N THR A 48 1.86 -8.19 -4.57
CA THR A 48 0.53 -8.81 -4.29
C THR A 48 0.12 -8.68 -2.82
N PHE A 49 1.02 -8.25 -1.94
CA PHE A 49 0.79 -8.19 -0.50
C PHE A 49 1.36 -6.93 0.15
N THR A 50 0.68 -6.47 1.20
CA THR A 50 1.22 -5.50 2.15
C THR A 50 1.63 -6.22 3.41
N ILE A 51 2.81 -5.89 3.94
CA ILE A 51 3.29 -6.39 5.22
C ILE A 51 3.56 -5.21 6.15
N ALA A 52 2.77 -5.09 7.22
CA ALA A 52 3.06 -4.17 8.32
C ALA A 52 3.91 -4.87 9.39
N PHE A 53 4.91 -4.19 9.95
CA PHE A 53 5.75 -4.75 11.02
C PHE A 53 6.37 -3.66 11.91
N GLN A 54 6.68 -4.01 13.17
CA GLN A 54 7.60 -3.19 13.97
C GLN A 54 9.04 -3.48 13.51
N ALA A 55 9.69 -2.50 12.89
CA ALA A 55 11.09 -2.62 12.50
C ALA A 55 12.04 -2.54 13.71
N ASN A 56 13.30 -2.91 13.52
CA ASN A 56 14.34 -2.77 14.55
C ASN A 56 14.59 -1.32 15.00
N THR A 57 14.11 -0.32 14.25
CA THR A 57 14.06 1.10 14.66
C THR A 57 12.93 1.42 15.63
N THR A 58 12.09 0.44 15.99
CA THR A 58 10.86 0.52 16.79
C THR A 58 9.68 1.27 16.16
N ASN A 59 9.85 1.80 14.95
CA ASN A 59 8.75 2.37 14.17
C ASN A 59 7.91 1.28 13.49
N LEU A 60 6.68 1.62 13.16
CA LEU A 60 5.86 0.90 12.19
C LEU A 60 6.44 1.09 10.78
N TRP A 61 6.64 -0.01 10.08
CA TRP A 61 7.00 -0.05 8.68
C TRP A 61 5.95 -0.82 7.89
N GLU A 62 5.76 -0.43 6.63
CA GLU A 62 4.89 -1.11 5.67
C GLU A 62 5.73 -1.50 4.45
N SER A 63 5.52 -2.70 3.90
CA SER A 63 6.36 -3.29 2.85
C SER A 63 5.55 -4.04 1.81
N GLY A 64 5.78 -3.75 0.53
CA GLY A 64 5.32 -4.56 -0.61
C GLY A 64 6.16 -5.82 -0.83
N GLY A 65 6.60 -6.50 0.23
CA GLY A 65 7.38 -7.75 0.13
C GLY A 65 8.85 -7.62 -0.30
N THR A 66 9.37 -6.42 -0.59
CA THR A 66 10.80 -6.18 -0.89
C THR A 66 11.32 -4.91 -0.22
N ALA A 67 12.62 -4.85 0.12
CA ALA A 67 13.23 -3.64 0.69
C ALA A 67 13.06 -2.37 -0.18
N PRO A 68 13.20 -2.38 -1.52
CA PRO A 68 12.95 -1.20 -2.35
C PRO A 68 11.49 -0.70 -2.34
N GLY A 69 10.52 -1.57 -2.04
CA GLY A 69 9.11 -1.24 -1.87
C GLY A 69 8.69 -1.10 -0.40
N SER A 70 9.58 -0.63 0.48
CA SER A 70 9.35 -0.57 1.93
C SER A 70 9.49 0.83 2.51
N LEU A 71 8.56 1.17 3.40
CA LEU A 71 8.40 2.47 4.02
C LEU A 71 8.62 2.41 5.53
N ASN A 72 9.35 3.38 6.07
CA ASN A 72 9.25 3.77 7.47
C ASN A 72 8.17 4.85 7.63
N THR A 73 7.03 4.52 8.24
CA THR A 73 5.91 5.47 8.43
C THR A 73 6.26 6.67 9.32
N GLY A 74 7.38 6.59 10.05
CA GLY A 74 7.75 7.55 11.09
C GLY A 74 6.98 7.36 12.41
N LEU A 75 5.96 6.50 12.44
CA LEU A 75 5.11 6.27 13.61
C LEU A 75 5.78 5.31 14.59
N GLY A 76 6.02 5.77 15.82
CA GLY A 76 6.64 4.95 16.86
C GLY A 76 5.66 3.93 17.45
N MET A 77 5.95 2.64 17.31
CA MET A 77 5.19 1.56 17.95
C MET A 77 5.67 1.31 19.38
N MET A 78 4.81 0.72 20.21
CA MET A 78 5.27 0.17 21.49
C MET A 78 6.22 -1.00 21.27
N ARG A 79 7.33 -1.06 22.02
CA ARG A 79 8.31 -2.14 21.87
C ARG A 79 7.69 -3.51 22.20
N GLY A 80 7.89 -4.47 21.30
CA GLY A 80 7.42 -5.85 21.47
C GLY A 80 5.97 -6.06 21.06
N THR A 81 5.31 -5.07 20.45
CA THR A 81 3.97 -5.24 19.87
C THR A 81 4.03 -5.47 18.37
N SER A 82 2.95 -6.03 17.84
CA SER A 82 2.76 -6.29 16.41
C SER A 82 1.63 -5.39 15.89
N PRO A 83 1.68 -4.94 14.63
CA PRO A 83 0.53 -4.32 13.99
C PRO A 83 -0.47 -5.40 13.55
N SER A 84 -1.66 -4.99 13.15
CA SER A 84 -2.63 -5.84 12.44
C SER A 84 -3.17 -5.08 11.24
N THR A 85 -3.37 -5.78 10.12
CA THR A 85 -3.75 -5.23 8.81
C THR A 85 -5.03 -5.88 8.31
N ALA A 86 -6.00 -5.08 7.87
CA ALA A 86 -7.19 -5.57 7.18
C ALA A 86 -7.22 -5.06 5.74
N LEU A 87 -7.41 -5.97 4.79
CA LEU A 87 -7.71 -5.64 3.39
C LEU A 87 -8.98 -4.78 3.31
N GLY A 88 -9.03 -3.81 2.40
CA GLY A 88 -10.28 -3.13 2.07
C GLY A 88 -11.24 -4.06 1.33
N GLY A 89 -12.40 -4.31 1.92
CA GLY A 89 -13.29 -5.39 1.47
C GLY A 89 -13.87 -5.22 0.07
N CYS A 90 -13.95 -4.00 -0.46
CA CYS A 90 -14.81 -3.65 -1.60
C CYS A 90 -14.07 -2.83 -2.67
N ASN A 91 -14.25 -3.18 -3.95
CA ASN A 91 -13.78 -2.43 -5.13
C ASN A 91 -12.30 -1.94 -5.09
N GLY A 92 -11.43 -2.63 -4.35
CA GLY A 92 -10.03 -2.22 -4.20
C GLY A 92 -9.82 -1.01 -3.27
N SER A 93 -10.75 -0.74 -2.35
CA SER A 93 -10.51 0.18 -1.24
C SER A 93 -9.20 -0.16 -0.53
N GLY A 94 -8.46 0.88 -0.10
CA GLY A 94 -7.21 0.66 0.62
C GLY A 94 -7.47 0.02 1.98
N GLY A 95 -6.61 -0.92 2.35
CA GLY A 95 -6.64 -1.57 3.66
C GLY A 95 -6.15 -0.69 4.80
N GLU A 96 -6.47 -1.08 6.03
CA GLU A 96 -6.14 -0.34 7.25
C GLU A 96 -5.16 -1.08 8.14
N THR A 97 -4.26 -0.34 8.79
CA THR A 97 -3.25 -0.86 9.74
C THR A 97 -3.52 -0.34 11.15
N ALA A 98 -3.88 -1.23 12.07
CA ALA A 98 -4.02 -0.95 13.50
C ALA A 98 -2.72 -1.27 14.25
N PHE A 99 -2.30 -0.42 15.19
CA PHE A 99 -1.11 -0.69 16.04
C PHE A 99 -1.19 -0.03 17.42
N GLN A 100 -0.49 -0.60 18.41
CA GLN A 100 -0.24 0.09 19.68
C GLN A 100 0.93 1.07 19.51
N ALA A 101 0.66 2.36 19.60
CA ALA A 101 1.70 3.38 19.55
C ALA A 101 2.55 3.41 20.82
N ASN A 102 3.72 4.06 20.74
CA ASN A 102 4.59 4.28 21.90
C ASN A 102 3.94 5.14 23.01
N THR A 103 2.86 5.88 22.69
CA THR A 103 1.99 6.59 23.65
C THR A 103 1.08 5.67 24.47
N THR A 104 1.06 4.36 24.16
CA THR A 104 0.13 3.33 24.66
C THR A 104 -1.26 3.29 24.04
N ASP A 105 -1.64 4.29 23.25
CA ASP A 105 -2.95 4.34 22.60
C ASP A 105 -3.02 3.41 21.38
N LEU A 106 -4.24 3.03 21.02
CA LEU A 106 -4.55 2.45 19.71
C LEU A 106 -4.47 3.54 18.64
N TRP A 107 -3.62 3.30 17.64
CA TRP A 107 -3.49 4.13 16.45
C TRP A 107 -3.86 3.34 15.20
N MET A 108 -4.39 4.05 14.21
CA MET A 108 -4.84 3.52 12.93
C MET A 108 -4.14 4.26 11.79
N ILE A 109 -3.78 3.54 10.73
CA ILE A 109 -3.59 4.09 9.38
C ILE A 109 -4.82 3.67 8.57
N THR A 110 -5.59 4.63 8.08
CA THR A 110 -6.79 4.37 7.27
C THR A 110 -6.44 4.03 5.82
N GLY A 111 -7.43 3.55 5.04
CA GLY A 111 -7.21 3.11 3.65
C GLY A 111 -6.68 4.16 2.66
N ASN A 112 -6.72 5.44 3.03
CA ASN A 112 -6.15 6.57 2.29
C ASN A 112 -4.86 7.11 2.96
N GLY A 113 -4.26 6.36 3.88
CA GLY A 113 -3.01 6.67 4.55
C GLY A 113 -3.10 7.74 5.64
N HIS A 114 -4.29 8.21 6.03
CA HIS A 114 -4.39 9.11 7.19
C HIS A 114 -4.09 8.35 8.47
N THR A 115 -3.23 8.95 9.30
CA THR A 115 -2.94 8.44 10.64
C THR A 115 -3.92 9.03 11.65
N VAL A 116 -4.56 8.18 12.45
CA VAL A 116 -5.53 8.55 13.48
C VAL A 116 -5.07 8.00 14.83
N ASN A 117 -4.84 8.88 15.81
CA ASN A 117 -4.84 8.48 17.22
C ASN A 117 -6.30 8.40 17.69
N THR A 118 -6.73 7.22 18.13
CA THR A 118 -8.11 7.02 18.63
C THR A 118 -8.33 7.60 20.03
N GLY A 119 -7.27 7.88 20.78
CA GLY A 119 -7.33 8.22 22.21
C GLY A 119 -7.69 7.03 23.11
N LEU A 120 -7.80 5.82 22.56
CA LEU A 120 -8.16 4.61 23.31
C LEU A 120 -6.91 3.92 23.84
N GLY A 121 -6.67 4.02 25.15
CA GLY A 121 -5.51 3.42 25.81
C GLY A 121 -5.53 1.89 25.77
N MET A 122 -4.55 1.28 25.12
CA MET A 122 -4.33 -0.16 25.12
C MET A 122 -3.49 -0.61 26.33
N MET A 123 -3.63 -1.88 26.73
CA MET A 123 -2.72 -2.49 27.71
C MET A 123 -1.30 -2.54 27.15
N ARG A 124 -0.28 -2.16 27.92
CA ARG A 124 1.11 -2.14 27.43
C ARG A 124 1.56 -3.55 26.99
N GLY A 125 2.10 -3.66 25.78
CA GLY A 125 2.66 -4.90 25.25
C GLY A 125 1.65 -5.81 24.56
N THR A 126 0.43 -5.34 24.30
CA THR A 126 -0.59 -6.06 23.54
C THR A 126 -0.66 -5.54 22.11
N SER A 127 -1.19 -6.36 21.20
CA SER A 127 -1.41 -6.00 19.81
C SER A 127 -2.90 -5.87 19.54
N PRO A 128 -3.35 -4.96 18.66
CA PRO A 128 -4.74 -4.95 18.23
C PRO A 128 -4.95 -6.05 17.17
N SER A 129 -6.19 -6.33 16.86
CA SER A 129 -6.58 -7.07 15.66
C SER A 129 -7.65 -6.28 14.92
N ILE A 130 -7.52 -6.17 13.61
CA ILE A 130 -8.48 -5.49 12.73
C ILE A 130 -9.02 -6.46 11.67
N SER A 131 -10.30 -6.32 11.32
CA SER A 131 -10.93 -7.01 10.20
C SER A 131 -11.87 -6.05 9.46
N SER A 132 -12.19 -6.37 8.21
CA SER A 132 -13.13 -5.62 7.38
C SER A 132 -14.18 -6.53 6.75
N VAL A 133 -15.32 -5.94 6.39
CA VAL A 133 -16.37 -6.57 5.58
C VAL A 133 -17.03 -5.52 4.68
N CYS A 134 -17.66 -5.95 3.59
CA CYS A 134 -18.41 -5.03 2.74
C CYS A 134 -19.77 -4.66 3.31
N GLN A 135 -20.14 -3.39 3.15
CA GLN A 135 -21.51 -2.91 3.19
C GLN A 135 -21.96 -2.57 1.77
N GLY A 136 -22.79 -3.45 1.19
CA GLY A 136 -23.12 -3.36 -0.23
C GLY A 136 -21.93 -3.72 -1.12
N ARG A 137 -21.77 -3.02 -2.24
CA ARG A 137 -20.68 -3.28 -3.22
C ARG A 137 -19.44 -2.42 -3.04
N ASP A 138 -19.57 -1.27 -2.35
CA ASP A 138 -18.62 -0.16 -2.51
C ASP A 138 -18.05 0.34 -1.17
N THR A 139 -18.70 0.08 -0.03
CA THR A 139 -18.31 0.61 1.28
C THR A 139 -17.65 -0.45 2.14
N SER A 140 -16.40 -0.24 2.57
CA SER A 140 -15.72 -1.12 3.52
C SER A 140 -15.99 -0.69 4.96
N VAL A 141 -16.37 -1.63 5.82
CA VAL A 141 -16.61 -1.42 7.25
C VAL A 141 -15.51 -2.14 8.03
N TYR A 142 -14.82 -1.42 8.91
CA TYR A 142 -13.72 -1.93 9.71
C TYR A 142 -14.07 -2.04 11.20
N TRP A 143 -13.59 -3.10 11.83
CA TRP A 143 -13.71 -3.36 13.27
C TRP A 143 -12.34 -3.74 13.84
N THR A 144 -11.95 -3.08 14.92
CA THR A 144 -10.67 -3.29 15.62
C THR A 144 -10.92 -3.71 17.07
N ALA A 145 -10.48 -4.91 17.42
CA ALA A 145 -10.49 -5.42 18.79
C ALA A 145 -9.12 -5.21 19.46
N PHE A 146 -9.12 -4.88 20.75
CA PHE A 146 -7.88 -4.72 21.54
C PHE A 146 -8.11 -5.01 23.02
N GLN A 147 -7.04 -5.42 23.72
CA GLN A 147 -7.01 -5.41 25.19
C GLN A 147 -6.76 -3.97 25.66
N ALA A 148 -7.77 -3.33 26.25
CA ALA A 148 -7.62 -1.97 26.78
C ALA A 148 -6.75 -1.95 28.04
N ASN A 149 -6.29 -0.76 28.43
CA ASN A 149 -5.55 -0.54 29.68
C ASN A 149 -6.34 -0.92 30.95
N THR A 150 -7.66 -1.11 30.85
CA THR A 150 -8.53 -1.70 31.88
C THR A 150 -8.53 -3.23 31.91
N THR A 151 -7.65 -3.87 31.14
CA THR A 151 -7.55 -5.32 30.86
C THR A 151 -8.76 -5.99 30.20
N ASN A 152 -9.84 -5.24 29.94
CA ASN A 152 -11.02 -5.74 29.24
C ASN A 152 -10.80 -5.81 27.73
N LEU A 153 -11.57 -6.66 27.06
CA LEU A 153 -11.78 -6.61 25.62
C LEU A 153 -12.59 -5.36 25.26
N TRP A 154 -12.02 -4.53 24.39
CA TRP A 154 -12.70 -3.42 23.74
C TRP A 154 -12.73 -3.62 22.23
N VAL A 155 -13.76 -3.09 21.59
CA VAL A 155 -13.89 -3.05 20.12
C VAL A 155 -14.23 -1.63 19.69
N THR A 156 -13.60 -1.16 18.61
CA THR A 156 -13.87 0.14 17.99
C THR A 156 -13.95 0.00 16.48
N GLY A 157 -14.81 0.78 15.83
CA GLY A 157 -15.03 0.70 14.39
C GLY A 157 -16.33 1.37 13.97
N ASN A 158 -16.41 1.82 12.72
CA ASN A 158 -17.62 2.38 12.12
C ASN A 158 -18.34 3.47 12.96
N GLY A 159 -17.59 4.36 13.63
CA GLY A 159 -18.14 5.40 14.50
C GLY A 159 -18.61 4.93 15.89
N HIS A 160 -18.42 3.65 16.22
CA HIS A 160 -18.79 3.05 17.50
C HIS A 160 -17.54 2.61 18.29
N THR A 161 -17.61 2.69 19.61
CA THR A 161 -16.61 2.13 20.53
C THR A 161 -17.33 1.47 21.70
N LEU A 162 -16.94 0.24 22.03
CA LEU A 162 -17.58 -0.62 23.01
C LEU A 162 -16.54 -1.23 23.96
N ASN A 163 -16.71 -1.01 25.26
CA ASN A 163 -16.13 -1.85 26.30
C ASN A 163 -17.08 -3.02 26.53
N THR A 164 -16.65 -4.25 26.22
CA THR A 164 -17.51 -5.45 26.36
C THR A 164 -17.74 -5.84 27.83
N GLY A 165 -16.94 -5.31 28.76
CA GLY A 165 -16.91 -5.76 30.16
C GLY A 165 -16.19 -7.09 30.37
N LEU A 166 -15.78 -7.78 29.30
CA LEU A 166 -15.15 -9.10 29.36
C LEU A 166 -13.65 -8.98 29.67
N GLY A 167 -13.21 -9.59 30.78
CA GLY A 167 -11.81 -9.56 31.21
C GLY A 167 -10.92 -10.49 30.39
N MET A 168 -9.96 -9.93 29.66
CA MET A 168 -8.94 -10.69 28.95
C MET A 168 -7.78 -11.07 29.89
N MET A 169 -7.03 -12.12 29.56
CA MET A 169 -5.78 -12.43 30.25
C MET A 169 -4.76 -11.29 30.05
N PRO A 170 -4.11 -10.77 31.09
CA PRO A 170 -3.10 -9.72 30.97
C PRO A 170 -1.96 -10.06 30.00
N GLY A 171 -1.78 -9.23 28.96
CA GLY A 171 -0.70 -9.37 27.98
C GLY A 171 -1.03 -10.29 26.79
N THR A 172 -2.30 -10.58 26.53
CA THR A 172 -2.75 -11.29 25.33
C THR A 172 -3.41 -10.33 24.34
N SER A 173 -3.46 -10.73 23.08
CA SER A 173 -4.13 -9.97 22.02
C SER A 173 -5.43 -10.69 21.62
N PRO A 174 -6.51 -9.96 21.29
CA PRO A 174 -7.69 -10.58 20.71
C PRO A 174 -7.47 -10.80 19.21
N SER A 175 -8.35 -11.57 18.57
CA SER A 175 -8.47 -11.63 17.11
C SER A 175 -9.93 -11.41 16.72
N VAL A 176 -10.18 -10.52 15.75
CA VAL A 176 -11.53 -10.19 15.25
C VAL A 176 -11.71 -10.64 13.81
N VAL A 177 -12.92 -11.07 13.46
CA VAL A 177 -13.36 -11.24 12.07
C VAL A 177 -14.70 -10.55 11.83
N ALA A 178 -14.76 -9.68 10.83
CA ALA A 178 -16.00 -9.08 10.35
C ALA A 178 -16.56 -9.93 9.19
N HIS A 179 -17.86 -10.22 9.22
CA HIS A 179 -18.52 -11.14 8.29
C HIS A 179 -20.04 -10.86 8.22
N TYR A 180 -20.77 -11.70 7.50
CA TYR A 180 -22.24 -11.62 7.43
C TYR A 180 -22.90 -12.67 8.31
N ASP A 181 -23.95 -12.28 9.03
CA ASP A 181 -24.82 -13.20 9.77
C ASP A 181 -25.69 -14.08 8.83
N SER A 182 -26.55 -14.92 9.40
CA SER A 182 -27.48 -15.78 8.63
C SER A 182 -28.58 -15.01 7.87
N ALA A 183 -28.81 -13.73 8.19
CA ALA A 183 -29.78 -12.84 7.56
C ALA A 183 -29.14 -11.88 6.54
N GLY A 184 -27.80 -11.85 6.44
CA GLY A 184 -27.03 -10.97 5.56
C GLY A 184 -26.67 -9.60 6.17
N HIS A 185 -26.84 -9.39 7.48
CA HIS A 185 -26.35 -8.18 8.15
C HIS A 185 -24.86 -8.30 8.49
N ILE A 186 -24.22 -7.16 8.73
CA ILE A 186 -22.81 -7.09 9.14
C ILE A 186 -22.70 -7.38 10.64
N GLU A 187 -21.82 -8.34 10.95
CA GLU A 187 -21.48 -8.81 12.29
C GLU A 187 -19.94 -8.83 12.42
N TYR A 188 -19.44 -8.76 13.66
CA TYR A 188 -18.08 -9.18 13.97
C TYR A 188 -18.04 -10.15 15.16
N ASP A 189 -17.15 -11.13 15.07
CA ASP A 189 -16.78 -12.02 16.18
C ASP A 189 -15.38 -11.71 16.67
N VAL A 190 -15.16 -11.83 17.97
CA VAL A 190 -13.84 -11.68 18.60
C VAL A 190 -13.49 -12.91 19.42
N ALA A 191 -12.40 -13.59 19.03
CA ALA A 191 -11.76 -14.62 19.83
C ALA A 191 -10.73 -14.00 20.77
N PHE A 192 -10.68 -14.42 22.04
CA PHE A 192 -9.66 -13.96 23.01
C PHE A 192 -9.37 -15.01 24.10
N GLN A 193 -8.16 -14.95 24.67
CA GLN A 193 -7.86 -15.67 25.92
C GLN A 193 -8.43 -14.87 27.09
N ALA A 194 -9.43 -15.41 27.77
CA ALA A 194 -10.04 -14.76 28.94
C ALA A 194 -9.16 -14.88 30.18
N ASN A 195 -9.48 -14.10 31.22
CA ASN A 195 -8.71 -14.07 32.47
C ASN A 195 -8.72 -15.39 33.27
N ASN A 196 -9.64 -16.31 32.98
CA ASN A 196 -9.66 -17.68 33.52
C ASN A 196 -8.66 -18.63 32.83
N GLY A 197 -8.15 -18.27 31.64
CA GLY A 197 -7.24 -19.09 30.83
C GLY A 197 -7.86 -19.75 29.60
N ASP A 198 -9.19 -19.75 29.50
CA ASP A 198 -9.92 -20.41 28.42
C ASP A 198 -10.09 -19.50 27.19
N LEU A 199 -10.35 -20.12 26.05
CA LEU A 199 -10.77 -19.45 24.82
C LEU A 199 -12.22 -18.98 24.94
N TRP A 200 -12.44 -17.69 24.72
CA TRP A 200 -13.77 -17.08 24.67
C TRP A 200 -14.06 -16.48 23.30
N ARG A 201 -15.35 -16.46 22.94
CA ARG A 201 -15.89 -15.78 21.74
C ARG A 201 -16.85 -14.70 22.19
N TYR A 202 -16.63 -13.45 21.77
CA TYR A 202 -17.63 -12.39 21.81
C TYR A 202 -18.28 -12.26 20.43
N ASN A 203 -19.61 -12.29 20.40
CA ASN A 203 -20.42 -12.17 19.20
C ASN A 203 -21.23 -10.86 19.25
N SER A 204 -21.22 -10.09 18.16
CA SER A 204 -21.79 -8.74 18.10
C SER A 204 -23.32 -8.72 17.91
N GLU A 205 -23.89 -9.70 17.20
CA GLU A 205 -25.34 -9.86 17.01
C GLU A 205 -26.03 -10.08 18.36
N THR A 206 -25.51 -10.98 19.18
CA THR A 206 -26.04 -11.28 20.51
C THR A 206 -25.57 -10.32 21.60
N GLY A 207 -24.44 -9.62 21.38
CA GLY A 207 -23.79 -8.77 22.38
C GLY A 207 -23.20 -9.54 23.57
N ARG A 208 -22.89 -10.84 23.41
CA ARG A 208 -22.50 -11.73 24.52
C ARG A 208 -21.14 -12.37 24.32
N GLY A 209 -20.38 -12.45 25.42
CA GLY A 209 -19.22 -13.33 25.54
C GLY A 209 -19.65 -14.74 25.96
N THR A 210 -19.09 -15.75 25.29
CA THR A 210 -19.29 -17.17 25.58
C THR A 210 -17.94 -17.83 25.88
N ASP A 211 -17.86 -18.51 27.03
CA ASP A 211 -16.77 -19.41 27.37
C ASP A 211 -16.88 -20.68 26.52
N LEU A 212 -15.84 -21.05 25.79
CA LEU A 212 -15.83 -22.28 25.00
C LEU A 212 -15.34 -23.49 25.83
N HIS A 213 -14.87 -23.28 27.06
CA HIS A 213 -14.26 -24.28 27.93
C HIS A 213 -13.05 -25.00 27.31
N LEU A 214 -12.37 -24.33 26.38
CA LEU A 214 -11.17 -24.79 25.70
C LEU A 214 -9.95 -24.06 26.26
N GLY A 215 -9.17 -24.75 27.10
CA GLY A 215 -8.03 -24.17 27.80
C GLY A 215 -6.90 -23.75 26.87
N MET A 216 -6.59 -22.46 26.82
CA MET A 216 -5.48 -21.92 26.03
C MET A 216 -4.16 -21.94 26.81
N MET A 217 -3.04 -22.00 26.09
CA MET A 217 -1.73 -21.80 26.70
C MET A 217 -1.61 -20.36 27.25
N ARG A 218 -1.16 -20.21 28.50
CA ARG A 218 -1.09 -18.89 29.16
C ARG A 218 -0.17 -17.92 28.41
N GLY A 219 -0.73 -16.79 27.96
CA GLY A 219 0.03 -15.74 27.27
C GLY A 219 0.13 -15.94 25.76
N THR A 220 -0.81 -16.69 25.16
CA THR A 220 -0.95 -16.82 23.71
C THR A 220 -2.22 -16.10 23.24
N SER A 221 -2.30 -15.82 21.94
CA SER A 221 -3.48 -15.19 21.33
C SER A 221 -4.13 -16.19 20.37
N PRO A 222 -5.47 -16.22 20.28
CA PRO A 222 -6.13 -16.98 19.23
C PRO A 222 -6.09 -16.22 17.91
N SER A 223 -6.44 -16.88 16.82
CA SER A 223 -6.70 -16.25 15.53
C SER A 223 -8.03 -16.77 14.99
N ILE A 224 -8.91 -15.88 14.53
CA ILE A 224 -10.25 -16.22 14.00
C ILE A 224 -10.36 -15.81 12.53
N SER A 225 -11.07 -16.62 11.74
CA SER A 225 -11.43 -16.29 10.35
C SER A 225 -12.81 -16.81 10.01
N SER A 226 -13.38 -16.37 8.88
CA SER A 226 -14.74 -16.71 8.44
C SER A 226 -14.78 -17.09 6.96
N THR A 227 -15.69 -17.99 6.60
CA THR A 227 -16.06 -18.28 5.21
C THR A 227 -16.98 -17.20 4.59
N GLY A 228 -17.16 -16.06 5.28
CA GLY A 228 -17.87 -14.88 4.80
C GLY A 228 -19.39 -14.98 4.93
N GLY A 229 -19.89 -16.10 5.46
CA GLY A 229 -21.19 -16.17 6.12
C GLY A 229 -20.98 -16.35 7.64
N PRO A 230 -21.99 -16.88 8.36
CA PRO A 230 -21.99 -16.97 9.82
C PRO A 230 -20.97 -17.97 10.40
N ASP A 231 -20.36 -18.81 9.56
CA ASP A 231 -19.38 -19.80 9.98
C ASP A 231 -18.01 -19.16 10.22
N VAL A 232 -17.52 -19.30 11.45
CA VAL A 232 -16.18 -18.89 11.89
C VAL A 232 -15.37 -20.10 12.32
N GLU A 233 -14.04 -20.02 12.20
CA GLU A 233 -13.10 -21.00 12.72
C GLU A 233 -12.01 -20.27 13.52
N ILE A 234 -11.69 -20.79 14.71
CA ILE A 234 -10.70 -20.22 15.62
C ILE A 234 -9.54 -21.21 15.79
N ALA A 235 -8.34 -20.79 15.42
CA ALA A 235 -7.11 -21.50 15.71
C ALA A 235 -6.44 -20.96 16.99
N PHE A 236 -5.91 -21.83 17.84
CA PHE A 236 -5.24 -21.43 19.08
C PHE A 236 -4.16 -22.45 19.52
N GLN A 237 -3.18 -21.98 20.31
CA GLN A 237 -2.28 -22.88 21.05
C GLN A 237 -2.99 -23.34 22.32
N ALA A 238 -3.37 -24.61 22.39
CA ALA A 238 -3.99 -25.20 23.58
C ALA A 238 -2.99 -25.32 24.74
N ASN A 239 -3.50 -25.49 25.96
CA ASN A 239 -2.68 -25.67 27.15
C ASN A 239 -1.82 -26.96 27.12
N THR A 240 -2.09 -27.90 26.21
CA THR A 240 -1.22 -29.06 25.90
C THR A 240 0.07 -28.67 25.19
N GLY A 241 0.06 -27.54 24.45
CA GLY A 241 1.13 -27.09 23.56
C GLY A 241 0.84 -27.30 22.07
N ASP A 242 -0.21 -28.02 21.72
CA ASP A 242 -0.58 -28.33 20.34
C ASP A 242 -1.47 -27.23 19.71
N LEU A 243 -1.49 -27.19 18.39
CA LEU A 243 -2.43 -26.42 17.60
C LEU A 243 -3.81 -27.07 17.63
N TRP A 244 -4.79 -26.32 18.14
CA TRP A 244 -6.20 -26.71 18.17
C TRP A 244 -7.05 -25.77 17.33
N ILE A 245 -8.19 -26.28 16.87
CA ILE A 245 -9.20 -25.53 16.13
C ILE A 245 -10.60 -25.71 16.73
N THR A 246 -11.50 -24.75 16.51
CA THR A 246 -12.92 -24.84 16.88
C THR A 246 -13.78 -23.96 15.96
N PRO A 247 -14.99 -24.40 15.56
CA PRO A 247 -15.95 -23.59 14.80
C PRO A 247 -16.65 -22.51 15.68
N GLY A 248 -15.94 -21.93 16.65
CA GLY A 248 -16.48 -20.95 17.59
C GLY A 248 -17.53 -21.50 18.56
N THR A 249 -17.40 -22.77 18.96
CA THR A 249 -18.30 -23.47 19.91
C THR A 249 -17.50 -24.20 21.00
N THR A 250 -18.16 -24.90 21.92
CA THR A 250 -17.48 -25.74 22.92
C THR A 250 -16.83 -27.01 22.34
N VAL A 251 -17.01 -27.29 21.06
CA VAL A 251 -16.34 -28.40 20.36
C VAL A 251 -14.97 -27.92 19.88
N GLY A 252 -13.90 -28.49 20.43
CA GLY A 252 -12.52 -28.29 19.98
C GLY A 252 -11.94 -29.55 19.35
N THR A 253 -11.06 -29.38 18.36
CA THR A 253 -10.32 -30.46 17.70
C THR A 253 -8.82 -30.23 17.86
N ASP A 254 -8.14 -31.22 18.45
CA ASP A 254 -6.68 -31.30 18.47
C ASP A 254 -6.17 -31.72 17.09
N LEU A 255 -5.25 -30.96 16.50
CA LEU A 255 -4.59 -31.37 15.25
C LEU A 255 -3.36 -32.25 15.49
N HIS A 256 -2.95 -32.45 16.75
CA HIS A 256 -1.72 -33.13 17.17
C HIS A 256 -0.45 -32.53 16.53
N LEU A 257 -0.48 -31.22 16.25
CA LEU A 257 0.61 -30.45 15.68
C LEU A 257 1.22 -29.54 16.74
N GLY A 258 2.33 -29.97 17.34
CA GLY A 258 2.99 -29.25 18.43
C GLY A 258 3.48 -27.86 18.02
N MET A 259 2.97 -26.81 18.67
CA MET A 259 3.40 -25.42 18.47
C MET A 259 4.58 -25.05 19.38
N MET A 260 5.37 -24.05 18.98
CA MET A 260 6.37 -23.46 19.86
C MET A 260 5.69 -22.77 21.05
N ARG A 261 6.14 -23.04 22.27
CA ARG A 261 5.51 -22.54 23.50
C ARG A 261 5.49 -21.01 23.54
N GLY A 262 4.30 -20.40 23.61
CA GLY A 262 4.14 -18.94 23.68
C GLY A 262 4.07 -18.27 22.31
N THR A 263 3.59 -18.98 21.28
CA THR A 263 3.32 -18.42 19.95
C THR A 263 1.84 -18.53 19.60
N SER A 264 1.40 -17.74 18.65
CA SER A 264 0.02 -17.73 18.17
C SER A 264 -0.04 -18.26 16.73
N PRO A 265 -1.11 -18.97 16.34
CA PRO A 265 -1.32 -19.31 14.94
C PRO A 265 -1.87 -18.10 14.18
N SER A 266 -1.83 -18.16 12.85
CA SER A 266 -2.59 -17.27 11.96
C SER A 266 -3.48 -18.12 11.06
N ILE A 267 -4.80 -17.93 11.15
CA ILE A 267 -5.78 -18.59 10.30
C ILE A 267 -6.32 -17.63 9.25
N THR A 268 -6.53 -18.13 8.03
CA THR A 268 -7.14 -17.40 6.93
C THR A 268 -7.98 -18.35 6.08
N ARG A 269 -8.90 -17.83 5.27
CA ARG A 269 -9.72 -18.69 4.39
C ARG A 269 -8.87 -19.24 3.24
N ASN A 270 -9.01 -20.53 2.96
CA ASN A 270 -8.40 -21.12 1.76
C ASN A 270 -9.22 -20.73 0.52
N TYR A 271 -8.57 -20.15 -0.49
CA TYR A 271 -9.26 -19.74 -1.72
C TYR A 271 -9.53 -20.93 -2.67
N ASN A 272 -8.62 -21.91 -2.69
CA ASN A 272 -8.71 -23.09 -3.56
C ASN A 272 -9.75 -24.11 -3.08
N ASN A 273 -10.15 -24.02 -1.81
CA ASN A 273 -11.33 -24.70 -1.29
C ASN A 273 -12.02 -23.77 -0.27
N LYS A 274 -13.07 -23.07 -0.72
CA LYS A 274 -13.78 -22.03 0.05
C LYS A 274 -14.42 -22.55 1.35
N SER A 275 -14.51 -23.87 1.52
CA SER A 275 -15.02 -24.55 2.72
C SER A 275 -13.93 -24.90 3.74
N HIS A 276 -12.68 -24.53 3.50
CA HIS A 276 -11.53 -24.84 4.36
C HIS A 276 -10.73 -23.58 4.70
N PHE A 277 -9.94 -23.70 5.77
CA PHE A 277 -9.00 -22.67 6.22
C PHE A 277 -7.55 -23.09 5.98
N GLY A 278 -6.67 -22.12 5.82
CA GLY A 278 -5.22 -22.30 5.91
C GLY A 278 -4.74 -21.74 7.23
N ILE A 279 -3.94 -22.52 7.97
CA ILE A 279 -3.36 -22.10 9.26
C ILE A 279 -1.85 -22.15 9.14
N ALA A 280 -1.17 -21.05 9.48
CA ALA A 280 0.27 -20.97 9.61
C ALA A 280 0.66 -20.85 11.09
N PHE A 281 1.73 -21.51 11.52
CA PHE A 281 2.21 -21.47 12.91
C PHE A 281 3.73 -21.71 13.03
N GLN A 282 4.33 -21.25 14.12
CA GLN A 282 5.68 -21.68 14.50
C GLN A 282 5.56 -23.04 15.19
N ALA A 283 6.05 -24.11 14.56
CA ALA A 283 6.07 -25.44 15.17
C ALA A 283 7.10 -25.53 16.31
N ASN A 284 6.96 -26.53 17.17
CA ASN A 284 7.90 -26.79 18.27
C ASN A 284 9.36 -27.05 17.81
N THR A 285 9.57 -27.38 16.54
CA THR A 285 10.87 -27.47 15.85
C THR A 285 11.55 -26.11 15.62
N GLY A 286 10.79 -25.01 15.70
CA GLY A 286 11.23 -23.65 15.37
C GLY A 286 11.00 -23.23 13.92
N ASN A 287 10.56 -24.16 13.06
CA ASN A 287 10.23 -23.86 11.66
C ASN A 287 8.80 -23.30 11.52
N LEU A 288 8.58 -22.57 10.43
CA LEU A 288 7.25 -22.22 9.91
C LEU A 288 6.57 -23.46 9.33
N TRP A 289 5.39 -23.78 9.83
CA TRP A 289 4.53 -24.86 9.37
C TRP A 289 3.18 -24.35 8.90
N ILE A 290 2.52 -25.13 8.05
CA ILE A 290 1.15 -24.90 7.61
C ILE A 290 0.27 -26.15 7.78
N THR A 291 -1.04 -25.97 7.91
CA THR A 291 -2.05 -27.03 7.82
C THR A 291 -3.35 -26.51 7.20
N PRO A 292 -4.09 -27.31 6.41
CA PRO A 292 -5.42 -26.96 5.89
C PRO A 292 -6.56 -27.17 6.94
N GLY A 293 -6.27 -27.00 8.23
CA GLY A 293 -7.20 -27.29 9.32
C GLY A 293 -7.40 -28.78 9.61
N THR A 294 -6.39 -29.61 9.35
CA THR A 294 -6.42 -31.07 9.64
C THR A 294 -5.11 -31.52 10.30
N THR A 295 -5.04 -32.79 10.71
CA THR A 295 -3.80 -33.36 11.28
C THR A 295 -2.63 -33.46 10.28
N ALA A 296 -2.88 -33.24 8.99
CA ALA A 296 -1.86 -33.18 7.95
C ALA A 296 -1.17 -31.81 7.92
N GLY A 297 -0.15 -31.63 8.76
CA GLY A 297 0.76 -30.49 8.73
C GLY A 297 1.91 -30.65 7.73
N THR A 298 2.40 -29.53 7.19
CA THR A 298 3.57 -29.45 6.30
C THR A 298 4.62 -28.51 6.88
N ASP A 299 5.86 -28.98 7.04
CA ASP A 299 7.02 -28.14 7.34
C ASP A 299 7.44 -27.39 6.07
N LEU A 300 7.59 -26.06 6.14
CA LEU A 300 8.15 -25.28 5.02
C LEU A 300 9.69 -25.25 5.02
N HIS A 301 10.32 -25.78 6.07
CA HIS A 301 11.75 -25.76 6.36
C HIS A 301 12.36 -24.35 6.45
N LEU A 302 11.54 -23.38 6.87
CA LEU A 302 11.93 -21.98 7.07
C LEU A 302 11.99 -21.67 8.56
N GLY A 303 13.19 -21.41 9.09
CA GLY A 303 13.41 -21.14 10.51
C GLY A 303 12.87 -19.78 10.95
N MET A 304 11.91 -19.78 11.88
CA MET A 304 11.35 -18.57 12.49
C MET A 304 12.13 -18.12 13.72
N MET A 305 12.09 -16.83 14.06
CA MET A 305 12.59 -16.33 15.34
C MET A 305 11.78 -16.91 16.49
N ARG A 306 12.44 -17.38 17.55
CA ARG A 306 11.79 -18.08 18.66
C ARG A 306 10.82 -17.15 19.41
N GLY A 307 9.55 -17.56 19.50
CA GLY A 307 8.53 -16.77 20.21
C GLY A 307 7.85 -15.73 19.33
N THR A 308 7.92 -15.86 18.01
CA THR A 308 7.19 -15.01 17.06
C THR A 308 6.10 -15.80 16.37
N SER A 309 5.08 -15.09 15.88
CA SER A 309 3.95 -15.69 15.17
C SER A 309 4.05 -15.33 13.69
N PRO A 310 3.61 -16.20 12.77
CA PRO A 310 3.47 -15.83 11.37
C PRO A 310 2.17 -15.05 11.17
N SER A 311 2.04 -14.41 10.01
CA SER A 311 0.77 -13.89 9.51
C SER A 311 0.52 -14.44 8.12
N TYR A 312 -0.70 -14.90 7.85
CA TYR A 312 -1.08 -15.60 6.63
C TYR A 312 -2.31 -14.95 6.00
N ALA A 313 -2.22 -14.57 4.73
CA ALA A 313 -3.34 -14.11 3.92
C ALA A 313 -3.31 -14.76 2.52
N VAL A 314 -4.45 -14.72 1.82
CA VAL A 314 -4.61 -15.24 0.45
C VAL A 314 -5.27 -14.17 -0.41
N SER A 315 -4.70 -13.89 -1.58
CA SER A 315 -5.18 -12.83 -2.49
C SER A 315 -6.53 -13.17 -3.11
N GLY A 316 -7.19 -12.15 -3.66
CA GLY A 316 -8.40 -12.33 -4.49
C GLY A 316 -8.17 -13.19 -5.75
N SER A 317 -6.90 -13.42 -6.14
CA SER A 317 -6.50 -14.35 -7.21
C SER A 317 -6.10 -15.75 -6.70
N GLY A 318 -6.23 -16.01 -5.40
CA GLY A 318 -5.91 -17.29 -4.78
C GLY A 318 -4.43 -17.53 -4.49
N VAL A 319 -3.58 -16.49 -4.54
CA VAL A 319 -2.15 -16.58 -4.21
C VAL A 319 -1.99 -16.50 -2.70
N PRO A 320 -1.37 -17.51 -2.04
CA PRO A 320 -1.09 -17.48 -0.61
C PRO A 320 0.22 -16.73 -0.31
N GLY A 321 0.21 -15.92 0.74
CA GLY A 321 1.37 -15.19 1.25
C GLY A 321 1.47 -15.31 2.77
N ILE A 322 2.63 -15.74 3.26
CA ILE A 322 2.91 -15.90 4.68
C ILE A 322 4.11 -15.02 5.04
N ALA A 323 3.91 -14.04 5.90
CA ALA A 323 4.96 -13.19 6.44
C ALA A 323 5.40 -13.69 7.82
N PHE A 324 6.71 -13.65 8.11
CA PHE A 324 7.25 -14.04 9.41
C PHE A 324 8.58 -13.33 9.73
N GLN A 325 8.89 -13.20 11.03
CA GLN A 325 10.26 -12.88 11.46
C GLN A 325 11.11 -14.16 11.38
N ALA A 326 12.06 -14.21 10.45
CA ALA A 326 13.00 -15.33 10.36
C ALA A 326 13.96 -15.36 11.56
N ASN A 327 14.60 -16.50 11.81
CA ASN A 327 15.59 -16.67 12.88
C ASN A 327 16.83 -15.76 12.77
N THR A 328 17.02 -15.08 11.63
CA THR A 328 18.00 -14.02 11.38
C THR A 328 17.57 -12.64 11.93
N GLY A 329 16.33 -12.51 12.41
CA GLY A 329 15.71 -11.23 12.82
C GLY A 329 15.12 -10.42 11.66
N ALA A 330 15.30 -10.85 10.41
CA ALA A 330 14.76 -10.19 9.23
C ALA A 330 13.31 -10.58 8.93
N LEU A 331 12.56 -9.69 8.26
CA LEU A 331 11.25 -9.99 7.69
C LEU A 331 11.40 -10.86 6.44
N TRP A 332 10.69 -11.98 6.41
CA TRP A 332 10.62 -12.89 5.27
C TRP A 332 9.17 -13.08 4.82
N ILE A 333 8.99 -13.40 3.53
CA ILE A 333 7.71 -13.80 2.94
C ILE A 333 7.87 -15.12 2.17
N THR A 334 6.85 -15.98 2.20
CA THR A 334 6.82 -17.26 1.47
C THR A 334 5.42 -17.57 0.94
N GLN A 335 5.34 -18.45 -0.06
CA GLN A 335 4.09 -19.18 -0.37
C GLN A 335 3.89 -20.32 0.63
N ASP A 336 2.72 -20.95 0.57
CA ASP A 336 2.33 -22.18 1.29
C ASP A 336 3.04 -23.46 0.76
N LYS A 337 4.29 -23.33 0.31
CA LYS A 337 5.06 -24.41 -0.33
C LYS A 337 6.47 -24.53 0.27
N PRO A 338 7.01 -25.75 0.42
CA PRO A 338 8.34 -25.96 0.99
C PRO A 338 9.44 -25.19 0.27
N ALA A 339 10.40 -24.66 1.04
CA ALA A 339 11.61 -23.98 0.56
C ALA A 339 11.41 -22.75 -0.37
N GLY A 340 10.21 -22.16 -0.41
CA GLY A 340 9.87 -21.00 -1.26
C GLY A 340 10.07 -19.61 -0.64
N GLY A 341 10.77 -19.51 0.50
CA GLY A 341 10.87 -18.27 1.27
C GLY A 341 11.91 -17.27 0.75
N VAL A 342 11.54 -15.99 0.73
CA VAL A 342 12.37 -14.86 0.30
C VAL A 342 12.57 -13.88 1.47
N SER A 343 13.83 -13.51 1.73
CA SER A 343 14.18 -12.43 2.64
C SER A 343 13.87 -11.08 2.00
N THR A 344 13.14 -10.21 2.69
CA THR A 344 12.94 -8.81 2.24
C THR A 344 14.20 -7.97 2.37
N GLY A 345 15.14 -8.38 3.25
CA GLY A 345 16.31 -7.59 3.67
C GLY A 345 16.03 -6.62 4.83
N LEU A 346 14.78 -6.51 5.31
CA LEU A 346 14.38 -5.58 6.36
C LEU A 346 14.54 -6.20 7.76
N GLY A 347 15.08 -5.45 8.72
CA GLY A 347 15.21 -5.89 10.11
C GLY A 347 13.96 -5.62 10.93
N MET A 348 13.36 -6.66 11.51
CA MET A 348 12.26 -6.55 12.48
C MET A 348 12.79 -6.34 13.90
N ALA A 349 11.97 -5.76 14.79
CA ALA A 349 12.28 -5.72 16.22
C ALA A 349 12.29 -7.15 16.81
N PRO A 350 13.19 -7.49 17.74
CA PRO A 350 13.22 -8.82 18.34
C PRO A 350 11.90 -9.20 19.02
N GLY A 351 11.32 -10.34 18.64
CA GLY A 351 10.12 -10.88 19.30
C GLY A 351 8.81 -10.26 18.82
N THR A 352 8.80 -9.56 17.68
CA THR A 352 7.57 -9.03 17.07
C THR A 352 7.11 -9.91 15.92
N SER A 353 5.82 -9.85 15.61
CA SER A 353 5.22 -10.55 14.47
C SER A 353 4.84 -9.53 13.39
N PRO A 354 4.93 -9.88 12.10
CA PRO A 354 4.37 -9.04 11.05
C PRO A 354 2.85 -9.27 10.94
N SER A 355 2.17 -8.39 10.22
CA SER A 355 0.81 -8.63 9.72
C SER A 355 0.81 -8.50 8.21
N ILE A 356 0.21 -9.45 7.50
CA ILE A 356 0.07 -9.44 6.04
C ILE A 356 -1.39 -9.30 5.62
N MET A 357 -1.66 -8.47 4.62
CA MET A 357 -2.95 -8.37 3.94
C MET A 357 -2.78 -8.62 2.44
N ALA A 358 -3.78 -9.25 1.82
CA ALA A 358 -3.67 -9.75 0.46
C ALA A 358 -4.21 -8.77 -0.59
N GLN A 359 -3.69 -7.55 -0.52
CA GLN A 359 -3.73 -6.58 -1.61
C GLN A 359 -2.29 -6.24 -1.99
N SER A 360 -2.06 -6.00 -3.28
CA SER A 360 -1.06 -5.04 -3.68
C SER A 360 -1.49 -3.69 -3.12
N PHE A 361 -0.91 -3.29 -2.01
CA PHE A 361 -0.67 -1.89 -1.78
C PHE A 361 0.43 -1.53 -2.78
N THR A 362 0.06 -0.82 -3.86
CA THR A 362 0.82 0.41 -4.10
C THR A 362 0.92 1.08 -2.74
N PRO A 363 2.12 1.29 -2.18
CA PRO A 363 2.23 1.65 -0.77
C PRO A 363 1.29 2.80 -0.38
N SER A 364 0.99 2.93 0.90
CA SER A 364 0.59 4.21 1.52
C SER A 364 1.50 5.33 1.01
N ASP A 365 2.78 5.00 0.80
CA ASP A 365 3.79 5.87 0.17
C ASP A 365 4.01 5.58 -1.33
N GLY A 366 2.90 5.29 -2.01
CA GLY A 366 2.65 5.52 -3.42
C GLY A 366 1.47 6.47 -3.73
N GLY A 367 1.23 7.59 -3.04
CA GLY A 367 2.10 8.21 -2.04
C GLY A 367 1.42 9.32 -1.27
N THR A 368 1.17 9.08 0.01
CA THR A 368 0.75 10.14 0.93
C THR A 368 1.83 11.22 0.89
N THR A 369 1.50 12.33 0.25
CA THR A 369 2.40 13.46 0.17
C THR A 369 2.63 13.91 1.61
N ARG A 370 3.86 13.90 2.13
CA ARG A 370 4.20 14.22 3.52
C ARG A 370 4.26 15.73 3.72
N THR A 371 3.85 16.27 4.87
CA THR A 371 4.12 17.68 5.18
C THR A 371 5.61 17.96 5.10
N THR A 372 5.98 19.06 4.45
CA THR A 372 7.35 19.54 4.33
C THR A 372 7.42 21.02 4.73
N SER A 373 8.61 21.52 5.03
CA SER A 373 8.88 22.96 5.19
C SER A 373 8.83 23.73 3.86
N GLY A 374 8.57 23.05 2.74
CA GLY A 374 8.53 23.64 1.42
C GLY A 374 9.91 23.82 0.79
N GLU A 375 9.92 24.45 -0.39
CA GLU A 375 11.12 24.82 -1.12
C GLU A 375 11.11 26.30 -1.49
N PRO A 376 12.26 27.01 -1.43
CA PRO A 376 12.34 28.43 -1.79
C PRO A 376 11.76 28.76 -3.17
N THR A 377 11.91 27.85 -4.13
CA THR A 377 11.56 28.05 -5.54
C THR A 377 10.17 27.54 -5.92
N VAL A 378 9.43 26.88 -5.02
CA VAL A 378 8.10 26.31 -5.31
C VAL A 378 7.08 26.96 -4.40
N GLY A 379 5.93 27.37 -4.93
CA GLY A 379 4.98 28.20 -4.21
C GLY A 379 3.52 27.99 -4.60
N LYS A 380 2.65 28.71 -3.90
CA LYS A 380 1.19 28.68 -4.08
C LYS A 380 0.74 29.81 -5.00
N LEU A 381 0.03 29.47 -6.07
CA LEU A 381 -0.73 30.38 -6.92
C LEU A 381 -2.13 30.54 -6.32
N TYR A 382 -2.55 31.77 -6.04
CA TYR A 382 -3.83 32.08 -5.39
C TYR A 382 -4.83 32.65 -6.39
N TYR A 383 -6.05 32.11 -6.43
CA TYR A 383 -7.11 32.56 -7.32
C TYR A 383 -8.35 32.93 -6.51
N HIS A 384 -8.88 34.14 -6.74
CA HIS A 384 -10.13 34.60 -6.13
C HIS A 384 -11.12 35.05 -7.22
N LEU A 385 -12.29 34.41 -7.30
CA LEU A 385 -13.41 34.89 -8.13
C LEU A 385 -14.66 35.04 -7.27
N GLY A 386 -14.88 36.27 -6.79
CA GLY A 386 -15.99 36.57 -5.87
C GLY A 386 -15.87 35.73 -4.59
N PRO A 387 -16.88 34.87 -4.26
CA PRO A 387 -16.83 34.00 -3.09
C PRO A 387 -16.05 32.69 -3.32
N VAL A 388 -15.59 32.41 -4.54
CA VAL A 388 -14.87 31.18 -4.89
C VAL A 388 -13.37 31.41 -4.79
N HIS A 389 -12.69 30.55 -4.04
CA HIS A 389 -11.24 30.60 -3.85
C HIS A 389 -10.64 29.23 -4.14
N TRP A 390 -9.55 29.19 -4.89
CA TRP A 390 -8.76 27.98 -5.09
C TRP A 390 -7.29 28.34 -5.29
N ASN A 391 -6.48 27.31 -5.46
CA ASN A 391 -5.05 27.45 -5.66
C ASN A 391 -4.51 26.42 -6.64
N CYS A 392 -3.35 26.73 -7.19
CA CYS A 392 -2.45 25.78 -7.84
C CYS A 392 -1.06 25.89 -7.22
N THR A 393 -0.17 25.00 -7.61
CA THR A 393 1.27 25.09 -7.35
C THR A 393 1.99 25.70 -8.55
N GLY A 394 3.05 26.45 -8.30
CA GLY A 394 3.96 26.95 -9.33
C GLY A 394 5.43 26.85 -8.95
N THR A 395 6.30 26.73 -9.94
CA THR A 395 7.76 26.58 -9.79
C THR A 395 8.48 27.73 -10.47
N VAL A 396 9.34 28.47 -9.75
CA VAL A 396 10.19 29.53 -10.32
C VAL A 396 11.29 28.89 -11.18
N ILE A 397 11.23 29.07 -12.50
CA ILE A 397 12.14 28.45 -13.49
C ILE A 397 12.99 29.46 -14.28
N GLY A 398 12.80 30.76 -14.04
CA GLY A 398 13.58 31.85 -14.62
C GLY A 398 13.53 33.11 -13.73
N PRO A 399 14.13 34.23 -14.16
CA PRO A 399 14.17 35.47 -13.38
C PRO A 399 12.77 35.97 -12.97
N ASP A 400 11.82 35.90 -13.90
CA ASP A 400 10.41 36.30 -13.72
C ASP A 400 9.41 35.23 -14.20
N ILE A 401 9.84 33.98 -14.39
CA ILE A 401 9.00 32.92 -14.98
C ILE A 401 8.63 31.87 -13.93
N VAL A 402 7.32 31.61 -13.79
CA VAL A 402 6.76 30.53 -12.96
C VAL A 402 6.04 29.51 -13.84
N ALA A 403 6.51 28.26 -13.82
CA ALA A 403 5.85 27.13 -14.47
C ALA A 403 4.72 26.57 -13.60
N THR A 404 3.64 26.10 -14.25
CA THR A 404 2.49 25.44 -13.61
C THR A 404 1.77 24.54 -14.63
N ALA A 405 0.65 23.91 -14.26
CA ALA A 405 -0.17 23.13 -15.19
C ALA A 405 -0.94 24.05 -16.16
N GLY A 406 -1.27 23.56 -17.35
CA GLY A 406 -2.04 24.29 -18.36
C GLY A 406 -3.45 24.63 -17.84
N HIS A 407 -4.10 23.70 -17.13
CA HIS A 407 -5.41 23.89 -16.52
C HIS A 407 -5.44 24.90 -15.36
N CYS A 408 -4.28 25.28 -14.82
CA CYS A 408 -4.16 26.41 -13.89
C CYS A 408 -4.19 27.77 -14.60
N ILE A 409 -4.07 27.79 -15.94
CA ILE A 409 -4.12 29.00 -16.77
C ILE A 409 -5.38 29.06 -17.64
N TYR A 410 -5.82 27.93 -18.20
CA TYR A 410 -6.94 27.84 -19.13
C TYR A 410 -7.72 26.53 -18.92
N ASN A 411 -9.02 26.61 -18.60
CA ASN A 411 -9.81 25.48 -18.11
C ASN A 411 -11.30 25.59 -18.48
N SER A 412 -12.09 24.53 -18.27
CA SER A 412 -13.53 24.54 -18.55
C SER A 412 -14.37 25.09 -17.38
N THR A 413 -15.51 25.72 -17.67
CA THR A 413 -16.43 26.25 -16.64
C THR A 413 -17.03 25.14 -15.77
N ASN A 414 -17.11 23.91 -16.28
CA ASN A 414 -17.58 22.76 -15.53
C ASN A 414 -16.59 22.42 -14.40
N HIS A 415 -15.28 22.45 -14.69
CA HIS A 415 -14.25 22.12 -13.70
C HIS A 415 -13.88 23.30 -12.79
N ALA A 416 -14.00 24.55 -13.27
CA ALA A 416 -13.73 25.73 -12.45
C ALA A 416 -14.92 26.14 -11.54
N PHE A 417 -16.18 25.92 -11.97
CA PHE A 417 -17.37 26.47 -11.29
C PHE A 417 -18.60 25.54 -11.25
N GLY A 418 -18.50 24.28 -11.68
CA GLY A 418 -19.65 23.37 -11.77
C GLY A 418 -20.68 23.76 -12.85
N GLY A 419 -20.25 24.54 -13.86
CA GLY A 419 -21.08 24.94 -15.00
C GLY A 419 -21.39 23.78 -15.97
N PRO A 420 -22.27 23.99 -16.96
CA PRO A 420 -22.60 22.96 -17.94
C PRO A 420 -21.35 22.51 -18.73
N PRO A 421 -21.25 21.21 -19.11
CA PRO A 421 -20.11 20.68 -19.85
C PRO A 421 -19.99 21.31 -21.25
N GLY A 422 -18.75 21.51 -21.70
CA GLY A 422 -18.45 21.96 -23.07
C GLY A 422 -18.20 23.46 -23.25
N ILE A 423 -18.17 24.26 -22.19
CA ILE A 423 -17.78 25.68 -22.25
C ILE A 423 -16.39 25.86 -21.63
N TRP A 424 -15.46 26.42 -22.40
CA TRP A 424 -14.12 26.78 -21.95
C TRP A 424 -14.00 28.27 -21.68
N VAL A 425 -13.30 28.64 -20.61
CA VAL A 425 -13.08 30.04 -20.21
C VAL A 425 -11.63 30.25 -19.84
N ASN A 426 -11.14 31.47 -20.05
CA ASN A 426 -9.88 31.90 -19.46
C ASN A 426 -10.04 31.80 -17.94
N ALA A 427 -9.19 31.02 -17.27
CA ALA A 427 -9.17 31.06 -15.81
C ALA A 427 -8.80 32.49 -15.37
N PRO A 428 -9.38 33.02 -14.29
CA PRO A 428 -8.91 34.30 -13.76
C PRO A 428 -7.41 34.22 -13.48
N THR A 429 -6.69 35.30 -13.74
CA THR A 429 -5.26 35.37 -13.38
C THR A 429 -5.15 35.23 -11.86
N PRO A 430 -4.21 34.42 -11.34
CA PRO A 430 -3.98 34.35 -9.91
C PRO A 430 -3.53 35.72 -9.37
N ASP A 431 -4.17 36.19 -8.30
CA ASP A 431 -3.93 37.51 -7.70
C ASP A 431 -2.48 37.67 -7.21
N LYS A 432 -1.89 36.55 -6.79
CA LYS A 432 -0.52 36.46 -6.27
C LYS A 432 0.06 35.06 -6.40
N PHE A 433 1.39 35.02 -6.52
CA PHE A 433 2.20 33.84 -6.27
C PHE A 433 2.98 34.02 -4.97
N VAL A 434 3.06 32.99 -4.13
CA VAL A 434 3.78 33.02 -2.86
C VAL A 434 4.78 31.84 -2.83
N PRO A 435 6.09 32.08 -3.04
CA PRO A 435 7.12 31.07 -2.88
C PRO A 435 7.20 30.56 -1.44
N ASN A 436 7.46 29.27 -1.27
CA ASN A 436 7.64 28.62 0.04
C ASN A 436 6.49 28.80 1.04
N ASP A 437 5.24 28.92 0.56
CA ASP A 437 4.07 29.34 1.34
C ASP A 437 3.65 28.33 2.43
N ASN A 438 4.26 28.45 3.60
CA ASN A 438 4.14 27.50 4.70
C ASN A 438 3.81 28.20 6.04
N SER A 439 3.52 27.43 7.07
CA SER A 439 3.14 27.93 8.40
C SER A 439 4.26 28.58 9.22
N SER A 440 5.52 28.57 8.78
CA SER A 440 6.67 29.04 9.57
C SER A 440 6.89 30.55 9.57
N GLY A 441 6.14 31.32 8.78
CA GLY A 441 6.22 32.78 8.76
C GLY A 441 5.44 33.44 7.61
N PRO A 442 5.43 34.78 7.54
CA PRO A 442 4.88 35.51 6.39
C PRO A 442 5.86 35.42 5.21
N HIS A 443 5.44 34.77 4.13
CA HIS A 443 6.22 34.67 2.90
C HIS A 443 5.92 35.83 1.95
N ALA A 444 6.90 36.20 1.12
CA ALA A 444 6.76 37.33 0.21
C ALA A 444 5.80 36.99 -0.94
N ALA A 445 4.67 37.69 -1.01
CA ALA A 445 3.76 37.60 -2.14
C ALA A 445 4.25 38.42 -3.34
N TRP A 446 4.09 37.85 -4.54
CA TRP A 446 4.49 38.45 -5.81
C TRP A 446 3.27 38.61 -6.72
N SER A 447 3.13 39.77 -7.36
CA SER A 447 2.07 40.02 -8.32
C SER A 447 2.32 39.24 -9.60
N VAL A 448 1.37 38.39 -9.99
CA VAL A 448 1.38 37.72 -11.29
C VAL A 448 0.90 38.72 -12.35
N GLN A 449 1.51 38.73 -13.54
CA GLN A 449 1.01 39.55 -14.65
C GLN A 449 -0.30 38.97 -15.18
N SER A 450 -1.18 39.81 -15.73
CA SER A 450 -2.50 39.43 -16.27
C SER A 450 -2.46 38.55 -17.53
N ILE A 451 -1.31 37.97 -17.85
CA ILE A 451 -1.03 37.15 -19.03
C ILE A 451 -0.34 35.87 -18.57
N GLY A 452 -1.04 34.75 -18.73
CA GLY A 452 -0.43 33.43 -18.72
C GLY A 452 -0.17 32.96 -20.16
N TYR A 453 0.69 31.98 -20.34
CA TYR A 453 0.97 31.38 -21.64
C TYR A 453 0.84 29.85 -21.56
N VAL A 454 0.14 29.29 -22.53
CA VAL A 454 -0.01 27.83 -22.77
C VAL A 454 0.32 27.52 -24.24
N THR A 455 0.33 26.26 -24.64
CA THR A 455 0.44 25.90 -26.07
C THR A 455 -0.94 25.84 -26.75
N LYS A 456 -0.96 25.96 -28.07
CA LYS A 456 -2.15 25.72 -28.90
C LYS A 456 -2.73 24.32 -28.66
N HIS A 457 -1.89 23.32 -28.42
CA HIS A 457 -2.33 21.95 -28.12
C HIS A 457 -3.17 21.88 -26.83
N TRP A 458 -2.82 22.65 -25.81
CA TRP A 458 -3.67 22.79 -24.62
C TRP A 458 -4.91 23.65 -24.87
N HIS A 459 -4.72 24.81 -25.52
CA HIS A 459 -5.77 25.81 -25.68
C HIS A 459 -6.91 25.36 -26.62
N ASP A 460 -6.58 24.78 -27.77
CA ASP A 460 -7.55 24.45 -28.82
C ASP A 460 -7.91 22.97 -28.87
N ASP A 461 -6.94 22.07 -28.62
CA ASP A 461 -7.15 20.62 -28.70
C ASP A 461 -7.44 19.99 -27.32
N HIS A 462 -7.25 20.76 -26.23
CA HIS A 462 -7.39 20.32 -24.84
C HIS A 462 -6.55 19.09 -24.50
N ALA A 463 -5.38 18.98 -25.14
CA ALA A 463 -4.57 17.78 -25.17
C ALA A 463 -3.94 17.47 -23.80
N PRO A 464 -4.25 16.32 -23.18
CA PRO A 464 -3.70 15.86 -21.89
C PRO A 464 -2.18 15.93 -21.76
N ASP A 465 -1.47 15.72 -22.86
CA ASP A 465 -0.01 15.68 -22.94
C ASP A 465 0.63 17.06 -23.17
N ALA A 466 -0.19 18.11 -23.15
CA ALA A 466 0.19 19.51 -23.20
C ALA A 466 -0.29 20.33 -21.98
N ASP A 467 -0.72 19.69 -20.88
CA ASP A 467 -1.16 20.33 -19.62
C ASP A 467 0.00 20.97 -18.84
N PHE A 468 0.66 21.94 -19.48
CA PHE A 468 1.71 22.79 -18.91
C PHE A 468 1.53 24.24 -19.37
N GLY A 469 1.95 25.17 -18.52
CA GLY A 469 1.86 26.59 -18.78
C GLY A 469 2.90 27.39 -17.98
N VAL A 470 3.04 28.66 -18.33
CA VAL A 470 3.88 29.61 -17.59
C VAL A 470 3.16 30.91 -17.32
N TYR A 471 3.38 31.47 -16.13
CA TYR A 471 3.04 32.84 -15.80
C TYR A 471 4.31 33.70 -15.75
N VAL A 472 4.18 34.95 -16.19
CA VAL A 472 5.19 35.98 -15.96
C VAL A 472 4.86 36.68 -14.66
N ILE A 473 5.85 36.78 -13.77
CA ILE A 473 5.77 37.51 -12.51
C ILE A 473 6.19 38.95 -12.75
N LYS A 474 5.57 39.90 -12.07
CA LYS A 474 6.00 41.30 -12.12
C LYS A 474 7.17 41.49 -11.14
N PRO A 475 8.30 42.09 -11.56
CA PRO A 475 9.33 42.53 -10.63
C PRO A 475 8.74 43.44 -9.54
N ARG A 476 9.30 43.35 -8.33
CA ARG A 476 8.92 44.21 -7.21
C ARG A 476 9.20 45.69 -7.51
N SER A 477 8.59 46.58 -6.73
CA SER A 477 8.79 48.03 -6.84
C SER A 477 10.23 48.50 -6.57
N ASP A 478 11.05 47.67 -5.93
CA ASP A 478 12.49 47.86 -5.72
C ASP A 478 13.36 47.31 -6.88
N GLY A 479 12.74 46.79 -7.95
CA GLY A 479 13.42 46.18 -9.09
C GLY A 479 13.89 44.74 -8.86
N ALA A 480 13.57 44.12 -7.71
CA ALA A 480 13.91 42.72 -7.49
C ALA A 480 13.05 41.79 -8.36
N HIS A 481 13.72 40.90 -9.09
CA HIS A 481 13.13 39.78 -9.85
C HIS A 481 12.92 38.58 -8.92
N ILE A 482 11.89 37.76 -9.15
CA ILE A 482 11.55 36.66 -8.23
C ILE A 482 12.64 35.60 -8.16
N GLY A 483 13.24 35.23 -9.29
CA GLY A 483 14.34 34.26 -9.36
C GLY A 483 15.60 34.71 -8.61
N ASN A 484 15.79 36.02 -8.40
CA ASN A 484 16.91 36.55 -7.62
C ASN A 484 16.68 36.48 -6.10
N VAL A 485 15.43 36.32 -5.65
CA VAL A 485 15.04 36.30 -4.23
C VAL A 485 14.68 34.89 -3.76
N ALA A 486 13.85 34.19 -4.54
CA ALA A 486 13.43 32.81 -4.28
C ALA A 486 14.48 31.77 -4.76
N GLY A 487 15.37 32.18 -5.67
CA GLY A 487 16.19 31.26 -6.46
C GLY A 487 15.47 30.80 -7.74
N ILE A 488 16.19 30.12 -8.60
CA ILE A 488 15.68 29.49 -9.83
C ILE A 488 15.79 27.99 -9.68
N HIS A 489 14.67 27.27 -9.78
CA HIS A 489 14.66 25.81 -9.78
C HIS A 489 15.30 25.31 -11.07
N LYS A 490 16.21 24.34 -10.96
CA LYS A 490 16.85 23.75 -12.14
C LYS A 490 15.79 23.01 -12.94
N TRP A 491 15.79 23.18 -14.25
CA TRP A 491 14.91 22.44 -15.14
C TRP A 491 15.59 22.04 -16.44
N LYS A 492 14.98 21.07 -17.12
CA LYS A 492 15.39 20.58 -18.44
C LYS A 492 14.15 20.15 -19.23
N THR A 493 14.29 20.07 -20.55
CA THR A 493 13.34 19.29 -21.34
C THR A 493 13.69 17.80 -21.28
N SER A 494 12.69 16.94 -21.46
CA SER A 494 12.86 15.48 -21.52
C SER A 494 12.12 14.86 -22.70
N GLN A 495 12.43 13.60 -22.97
CA GLN A 495 11.76 12.71 -23.92
C GLN A 495 11.01 11.60 -23.15
N GLY A 496 10.54 11.90 -21.94
CA GLY A 496 9.87 10.97 -21.03
C GLY A 496 10.80 10.32 -20.00
N VAL A 497 10.34 9.19 -19.46
CA VAL A 497 11.08 8.34 -18.51
C VAL A 497 11.36 6.97 -19.13
N ASN A 498 12.23 6.19 -18.49
CA ASN A 498 12.47 4.81 -18.91
C ASN A 498 11.26 3.93 -18.54
N VAL A 499 11.03 2.83 -19.27
CA VAL A 499 9.97 1.85 -18.91
C VAL A 499 10.19 1.21 -17.54
N ALA A 500 11.44 1.18 -17.07
CA ALA A 500 11.79 0.90 -15.69
C ALA A 500 11.91 2.22 -14.90
N SER A 501 10.85 2.55 -14.17
CA SER A 501 10.78 3.44 -12.99
C SER A 501 11.93 4.46 -12.82
N THR A 502 11.68 5.74 -13.10
CA THR A 502 12.62 6.84 -12.76
C THR A 502 12.33 7.38 -11.36
N PRO A 503 13.28 7.39 -10.41
CA PRO A 503 13.09 8.01 -9.10
C PRO A 503 12.82 9.51 -9.23
N THR A 504 11.68 9.95 -8.73
CA THR A 504 11.19 11.33 -8.87
C THR A 504 10.76 11.89 -7.52
N TYR A 505 11.13 13.12 -7.27
CA TYR A 505 10.64 13.91 -6.14
C TYR A 505 9.65 14.96 -6.66
N THR A 506 8.60 15.22 -5.89
CA THR A 506 7.59 16.24 -6.19
C THR A 506 7.11 16.94 -4.94
N ILE A 507 6.66 18.19 -5.10
CA ILE A 507 6.14 19.05 -4.04
C ILE A 507 4.97 19.87 -4.58
N GLY A 508 3.92 20.00 -3.78
CA GLY A 508 2.69 20.72 -4.10
C GLY A 508 2.07 21.39 -2.88
N TYR A 509 1.17 22.33 -3.12
CA TYR A 509 0.42 23.09 -2.12
C TYR A 509 -1.07 22.79 -2.30
N PRO A 510 -1.60 21.66 -1.81
CA PRO A 510 -3.02 21.37 -1.93
C PRO A 510 -3.85 22.35 -1.09
N HIS A 511 -5.09 22.58 -1.53
CA HIS A 511 -6.05 23.50 -0.91
C HIS A 511 -6.29 23.21 0.58
N ASP A 512 -6.51 21.93 0.91
CA ASP A 512 -6.94 21.49 2.24
C ASP A 512 -5.82 21.52 3.31
N TYR A 513 -4.60 21.91 2.92
CA TYR A 513 -3.43 21.91 3.79
C TYR A 513 -2.84 23.32 3.93
N LYS A 514 -2.46 23.66 5.16
CA LYS A 514 -1.76 24.92 5.47
C LYS A 514 -0.28 24.90 5.05
N ASP A 515 0.32 23.72 5.01
CA ASP A 515 1.73 23.51 4.70
C ASP A 515 1.87 22.69 3.40
N PRO A 516 2.94 22.92 2.61
CA PRO A 516 3.21 22.13 1.42
C PRO A 516 3.36 20.64 1.74
N ARG A 517 3.01 19.83 0.77
CA ARG A 517 3.12 18.38 0.81
C ARG A 517 4.13 17.93 -0.26
N ALA A 518 4.96 16.95 0.04
CA ALA A 518 5.98 16.43 -0.88
C ALA A 518 5.95 14.91 -0.94
N CYS A 519 6.41 14.32 -2.04
CA CYS A 519 6.40 12.88 -2.26
C CYS A 519 7.67 12.45 -3.02
N ASN A 520 8.16 11.26 -2.70
CA ASN A 520 9.21 10.59 -3.45
C ASN A 520 8.62 9.31 -4.03
N ALA A 521 8.47 9.25 -5.35
CA ALA A 521 7.90 8.09 -6.03
C ALA A 521 8.62 7.83 -7.34
N PRO A 522 8.72 6.57 -7.79
CA PRO A 522 9.10 6.30 -9.17
C PRO A 522 8.01 6.82 -10.12
N ALA A 523 8.40 7.63 -11.11
CA ALA A 523 7.56 7.94 -12.26
C ALA A 523 7.72 6.86 -13.33
N THR A 524 6.60 6.42 -13.89
CA THR A 524 6.48 5.49 -15.02
C THR A 524 5.76 6.17 -16.18
N ARG A 525 5.79 5.53 -17.36
CA ARG A 525 5.05 6.01 -18.54
C ARG A 525 3.56 5.72 -18.38
N PHE A 526 2.72 6.72 -18.65
CA PHE A 526 1.28 6.52 -18.74
C PHE A 526 0.89 6.22 -20.20
N ASN A 527 -0.16 5.41 -20.42
CA ASN A 527 -0.63 4.94 -21.75
C ASN A 527 0.41 4.34 -22.71
N GLY A 528 1.64 4.08 -22.24
CA GLY A 528 2.77 3.61 -23.05
C GLY A 528 3.50 4.70 -23.84
N ASP A 529 3.06 5.97 -23.76
CA ASP A 529 3.74 7.10 -24.40
C ASP A 529 4.85 7.69 -23.51
N ASN A 530 5.41 8.82 -23.94
CA ASN A 530 6.54 9.50 -23.30
C ASN A 530 6.22 10.95 -22.92
N SER A 531 4.99 11.40 -23.13
CA SER A 531 4.55 12.77 -22.86
C SER A 531 3.73 12.85 -21.56
N GLN A 532 3.09 11.75 -21.15
CA GLN A 532 2.47 11.63 -19.83
C GLN A 532 3.18 10.63 -18.91
N LEU A 533 3.22 10.97 -17.63
CA LEU A 533 3.80 10.19 -16.54
C LEU A 533 2.70 9.78 -15.57
N GLU A 534 2.78 8.54 -15.12
CA GLU A 534 2.06 8.05 -13.95
C GLU A 534 3.04 8.06 -12.79
N LEU A 535 2.63 8.61 -11.65
CA LEU A 535 3.46 8.63 -10.46
C LEU A 535 2.63 8.39 -9.22
N ASN A 536 3.11 7.45 -8.42
CA ASN A 536 2.45 7.04 -7.19
C ASN A 536 2.67 8.11 -6.09
N CYS A 537 1.93 9.22 -6.21
CA CYS A 537 1.75 10.26 -5.21
C CYS A 537 0.28 10.69 -5.18
N THR A 538 -0.16 11.23 -4.06
CA THR A 538 -1.54 11.66 -3.80
C THR A 538 -1.53 13.11 -3.33
N PHE A 539 -1.92 14.01 -4.23
CA PHE A 539 -2.22 15.40 -3.93
C PHE A 539 -3.75 15.60 -3.95
N ALA A 540 -4.27 16.40 -3.01
CA ALA A 540 -5.59 16.98 -3.15
C ALA A 540 -5.56 18.16 -4.15
N ASP A 541 -6.73 18.71 -4.48
CA ASP A 541 -6.87 19.84 -5.41
C ASP A 541 -5.89 20.97 -5.08
N GLY A 542 -5.22 21.51 -6.11
CA GLY A 542 -4.21 22.55 -5.99
C GLY A 542 -2.75 22.07 -5.85
N GLY A 543 -2.51 20.76 -5.76
CA GLY A 543 -1.18 20.19 -6.04
C GLY A 543 -0.72 20.35 -7.49
N SER A 544 -1.66 20.56 -8.42
CA SER A 544 -1.44 20.82 -9.85
C SER A 544 -0.37 21.88 -10.10
N GLY A 545 0.52 21.63 -11.06
CA GLY A 545 1.65 22.49 -11.41
C GLY A 545 2.89 22.34 -10.52
N GLY A 546 2.85 21.47 -9.50
CA GLY A 546 4.04 21.08 -8.73
C GLY A 546 5.11 20.44 -9.62
N PRO A 547 6.42 20.67 -9.37
CA PRO A 547 7.46 20.12 -10.22
C PRO A 547 7.62 18.62 -9.99
N LEU A 548 8.06 17.94 -11.03
CA LEU A 548 8.58 16.57 -10.99
C LEU A 548 10.06 16.63 -11.29
N SER A 549 10.87 16.43 -10.25
CA SER A 549 12.32 16.60 -10.27
C SER A 549 13.02 15.26 -10.12
N ASP A 550 14.06 15.07 -10.93
CA ASP A 550 14.90 13.87 -10.87
C ASP A 550 15.79 13.83 -9.61
N SER A 551 16.56 12.76 -9.46
CA SER A 551 17.51 12.59 -8.35
C SER A 551 18.60 13.67 -8.23
N THR A 552 18.75 14.57 -9.20
CA THR A 552 19.66 15.72 -9.16
C THR A 552 18.99 17.00 -8.66
N GLY A 553 17.69 16.97 -8.41
CA GLY A 553 16.87 18.16 -8.14
C GLY A 553 16.60 18.98 -9.39
N THR A 554 16.56 18.36 -10.58
CA THR A 554 16.24 19.03 -11.84
C THR A 554 14.84 18.65 -12.31
N ALA A 555 13.94 19.64 -12.38
CA ALA A 555 12.57 19.48 -12.87
C ALA A 555 12.55 19.15 -14.37
N TYR A 556 11.68 18.22 -14.77
CA TYR A 556 11.54 17.78 -16.17
C TYR A 556 10.10 17.53 -16.60
N ALA A 557 9.16 17.72 -15.67
CA ALA A 557 7.72 17.56 -15.83
C ALA A 557 7.01 18.35 -14.71
N SER A 558 5.69 18.50 -14.83
CA SER A 558 4.83 19.06 -13.78
C SER A 558 3.64 18.13 -13.49
N ILE A 559 3.15 18.14 -12.25
CA ILE A 559 1.90 17.48 -11.85
C ILE A 559 0.74 18.08 -12.66
N GLY A 560 -0.01 17.22 -13.36
CA GLY A 560 -1.29 17.52 -13.99
C GLY A 560 -2.45 17.04 -13.12
N GLY A 561 -3.66 17.00 -13.68
CA GLY A 561 -4.85 16.43 -13.01
C GLY A 561 -5.37 15.17 -13.71
N PHE A 562 -6.09 14.32 -12.98
CA PHE A 562 -6.68 13.12 -13.58
C PHE A 562 -7.85 13.47 -14.51
N GLN A 563 -8.60 14.54 -14.25
CA GLN A 563 -9.67 15.01 -15.14
C GLN A 563 -9.15 15.48 -16.51
N GLN A 564 -7.82 15.61 -16.66
CA GLN A 564 -7.10 16.08 -17.84
C GLN A 564 -6.22 14.97 -18.45
N GLY A 565 -6.58 13.69 -18.27
CA GLY A 565 -5.95 12.57 -18.99
C GLY A 565 -5.87 11.26 -18.20
N GLY A 566 -5.89 11.32 -16.87
CA GLY A 566 -5.85 10.15 -16.00
C GLY A 566 -7.13 9.31 -16.02
N VAL A 567 -7.04 8.07 -15.53
CA VAL A 567 -8.19 7.14 -15.48
C VAL A 567 -8.99 7.18 -14.16
N ASN A 568 -8.43 7.80 -13.12
CA ASN A 568 -8.94 7.81 -11.74
C ASN A 568 -8.22 8.91 -10.93
N PRO A 569 -8.75 9.37 -9.78
CA PRO A 569 -8.07 10.39 -8.96
C PRO A 569 -6.72 9.98 -8.36
N PHE A 570 -6.41 8.67 -8.30
CA PHE A 570 -5.17 8.13 -7.76
C PHE A 570 -4.72 6.94 -8.61
N PRO A 571 -3.45 6.88 -9.07
CA PRO A 571 -2.31 7.73 -8.73
C PRO A 571 -2.34 9.14 -9.37
N SER A 572 -1.31 9.96 -9.12
CA SER A 572 -1.15 11.28 -9.76
C SER A 572 -0.58 11.14 -11.17
N TYR A 573 -0.93 12.09 -12.03
CA TYR A 573 -0.44 12.17 -13.41
C TYR A 573 0.44 13.40 -13.57
N GLY A 574 1.44 13.32 -14.44
CA GLY A 574 2.34 14.42 -14.75
C GLY A 574 2.58 14.56 -16.24
N VAL A 575 2.87 15.78 -16.71
CA VAL A 575 3.15 16.06 -18.11
C VAL A 575 4.60 16.46 -18.31
N VAL A 576 5.25 15.82 -19.28
CA VAL A 576 6.67 15.97 -19.57
C VAL A 576 6.95 17.30 -20.27
N TRP A 577 7.89 18.05 -19.74
CA TRP A 577 8.35 19.30 -20.37
C TRP A 577 9.17 18.96 -21.61
N ASN A 578 8.54 19.08 -22.78
CA ASN A 578 9.12 18.77 -24.07
C ASN A 578 9.64 20.05 -24.78
N SER A 579 10.01 19.96 -26.06
CA SER A 579 10.49 21.11 -26.83
C SER A 579 9.46 22.24 -26.99
N ALA A 580 8.16 21.94 -26.94
CA ALA A 580 7.11 22.97 -26.96
C ALA A 580 7.08 23.77 -25.65
N PHE A 581 7.31 23.12 -24.50
CA PHE A 581 7.46 23.83 -23.22
C PHE A 581 8.68 24.78 -23.23
N ALA A 582 9.83 24.35 -23.78
CA ALA A 582 10.98 25.25 -23.91
C ALA A 582 10.71 26.44 -24.86
N GLY A 583 9.99 26.21 -25.96
CA GLY A 583 9.52 27.29 -26.83
C GLY A 583 8.58 28.27 -26.12
N LEU A 584 7.68 27.75 -25.29
CA LEU A 584 6.75 28.53 -24.47
C LEU A 584 7.48 29.42 -23.44
N VAL A 585 8.51 28.90 -22.77
CA VAL A 585 9.35 29.68 -21.84
C VAL A 585 10.07 30.81 -22.59
N ALA A 586 10.74 30.51 -23.70
CA ALA A 586 11.44 31.52 -24.51
C ALA A 586 10.49 32.57 -25.14
N TYR A 587 9.21 32.24 -25.30
CA TYR A 587 8.16 33.17 -25.72
C TYR A 587 7.78 34.15 -24.61
N ALA A 588 7.57 33.63 -23.39
CA ALA A 588 7.26 34.43 -22.22
C ALA A 588 8.42 35.36 -21.84
N GLU A 589 9.66 34.86 -21.84
CA GLU A 589 10.88 35.66 -21.61
C GLU A 589 11.08 36.73 -22.69
N GLY A 590 10.71 36.44 -23.94
CA GLY A 590 10.72 37.39 -25.06
C GLY A 590 9.57 38.40 -25.06
N GLY A 591 8.75 38.47 -24.00
CA GLY A 591 7.59 39.36 -23.91
C GLY A 591 6.54 39.13 -24.98
N GLY A 592 6.41 37.90 -25.49
CA GLY A 592 5.48 37.52 -26.55
C GLY A 592 5.87 37.93 -27.97
N ASN A 593 7.09 38.42 -28.19
CA ASN A 593 7.55 38.92 -29.49
C ASN A 593 8.55 38.01 -30.22
N THR A 594 8.93 36.87 -29.63
CA THR A 594 9.84 35.88 -30.24
C THR A 594 9.08 34.86 -31.08
N VAL A 595 9.70 34.33 -32.14
CA VAL A 595 9.12 33.24 -32.93
C VAL A 595 9.31 31.93 -32.16
N ALA A 596 8.22 31.37 -31.64
CA ALA A 596 8.22 30.14 -30.86
C ALA A 596 7.18 29.15 -31.39
N GLY A 597 7.62 27.93 -31.70
CA GLY A 597 6.76 26.84 -32.16
C GLY A 597 6.11 27.03 -33.54
N VAL A 598 5.48 25.97 -34.04
CA VAL A 598 4.58 25.97 -35.19
C VAL A 598 3.47 24.92 -34.93
N GLY A 599 2.29 25.12 -35.51
CA GLY A 599 1.16 24.20 -35.31
C GLY A 599 0.74 24.13 -33.83
N SER A 600 0.48 22.92 -33.32
CA SER A 600 0.05 22.67 -31.94
C SER A 600 1.06 23.14 -30.88
N ALA A 601 2.35 23.23 -31.23
CA ALA A 601 3.40 23.71 -30.33
C ALA A 601 3.52 25.25 -30.23
N ALA A 602 2.70 26.01 -30.97
CA ALA A 602 2.71 27.47 -30.92
C ALA A 602 2.16 27.99 -29.57
N PRO A 603 2.80 28.97 -28.91
CA PRO A 603 2.27 29.63 -27.72
C PRO A 603 0.95 30.38 -27.98
N VAL A 604 0.10 30.41 -26.95
CA VAL A 604 -1.13 31.21 -26.88
C VAL A 604 -1.10 32.02 -25.58
N SER A 605 -1.27 33.34 -25.70
CA SER A 605 -1.42 34.24 -24.56
C SER A 605 -2.84 34.18 -24.02
N VAL A 606 -3.00 33.76 -22.77
CA VAL A 606 -4.28 33.72 -22.06
C VAL A 606 -4.35 34.93 -21.13
N THR A 607 -5.16 35.92 -21.54
CA THR A 607 -5.44 37.11 -20.74
C THR A 607 -6.74 36.91 -19.97
N ALA A 608 -6.76 37.23 -18.66
CA ALA A 608 -8.03 37.29 -17.95
C ALA A 608 -8.93 38.36 -18.59
N ALA A 609 -10.23 38.07 -18.71
CA ALA A 609 -11.19 39.11 -19.03
C ALA A 609 -11.15 40.19 -17.93
N ALA A 610 -11.15 41.47 -18.33
CA ALA A 610 -11.22 42.56 -17.36
C ALA A 610 -12.50 42.44 -16.52
N HIS A 611 -12.36 42.63 -15.20
CA HIS A 611 -13.44 42.58 -14.21
C HIS A 611 -14.59 43.56 -14.51
#